data_AF-A0A4Z2GPI5-F1
#
_entry.id   AF-A0A4Z2GPI5-F1
#
_cell.length_a   1.000
_cell.length_b   1.000
_cell.length_c   1.000
_cell.angle_alpha   90.00
_cell.angle_beta   90.00
_cell.angle_gamma   90.00
#
_symmetry.space_group_name_H-M   'P 1'
#
loop_
_entity.id
_entity.type
_entity.pdbx_description
1 polymer ?
#
loop_
_entity_poly.entity_id
_entity_poly.type
_entity_poly.pdbx_seq_one_letter_code
_entity_poly.pdbx_strand_id
1 'polypeptide(L)'
;MAAGAGTSGGVAANPWLVNESEETQGLTFGEIKQQQQRIIEVQDAGLDALAAVINRQKIMGREIGNELDEQNGGTRDTILLGRSSVNRGDN
;
A
#
# COMPACT_ATOMS: atom_id res chain seq x y z
N MET A 1 61.80 5.88 -19.09
CA MET A 1 61.21 5.23 -17.89
C MET A 1 59.70 5.48 -17.94
N ALA A 2 58.95 4.51 -18.46
CA ALA A 2 57.49 4.57 -18.51
C ALA A 2 56.94 4.10 -17.15
N ALA A 3 56.20 4.96 -16.46
CA ALA A 3 55.46 4.58 -15.25
C ALA A 3 54.08 4.08 -15.66
N GLY A 4 53.75 2.88 -15.17
CA GLY A 4 52.65 2.05 -15.63
C GLY A 4 51.26 2.41 -15.10
N ALA A 5 50.31 1.69 -15.69
CA ALA A 5 48.87 1.74 -15.53
C ALA A 5 48.34 1.49 -14.11
N GLY A 6 47.12 1.97 -13.84
CA GLY A 6 46.42 1.72 -12.57
C GLY A 6 44.94 2.13 -12.59
N THR A 7 44.16 1.43 -13.42
CA THR A 7 42.77 1.00 -13.20
C THR A 7 41.72 2.05 -12.75
N SER A 8 40.78 2.31 -13.64
CA SER A 8 39.39 2.66 -13.32
C SER A 8 38.74 1.52 -12.52
N GLY A 9 39.07 1.43 -11.23
CA GLY A 9 38.48 0.50 -10.28
C GLY A 9 37.30 1.17 -9.59
N GLY A 10 36.11 0.58 -9.72
CA GLY A 10 34.91 1.02 -9.02
C GLY A 10 35.21 1.27 -7.55
N VAL A 11 35.11 2.54 -7.14
CA VAL A 11 35.14 2.91 -5.73
C VAL A 11 33.86 2.34 -5.15
N ALA A 12 33.95 1.16 -4.54
CA ALA A 12 32.96 0.73 -3.57
C ALA A 12 32.86 1.87 -2.57
N ALA A 13 31.77 2.64 -2.66
CA ALA A 13 31.56 3.82 -1.84
C ALA A 13 31.73 3.40 -0.39
N ASN A 14 32.79 3.88 0.26
CA ASN A 14 33.00 3.65 1.68
C ASN A 14 31.73 4.14 2.39
N PRO A 15 31.03 3.31 3.18
CA PRO A 15 29.79 3.70 3.86
C PRO A 15 29.95 4.86 4.86
N TRP A 16 31.21 5.20 5.20
CA TRP A 16 31.61 6.32 6.05
C TRP A 16 32.10 7.54 5.25
N LEU A 17 32.27 7.38 3.94
CA LEU A 17 32.63 8.42 2.97
C LEU A 17 31.45 8.70 2.03
N VAL A 18 30.22 8.46 2.51
CA VAL A 18 29.00 8.80 1.80
C VAL A 18 28.94 10.32 1.75
N ASN A 19 29.00 10.88 0.54
CA ASN A 19 28.78 12.31 0.35
C ASN A 19 27.38 12.64 0.89
N GLU A 20 27.28 13.72 1.67
CA GLU A 20 26.00 14.24 2.10
C GLU A 20 25.08 14.41 0.87
N SER A 21 23.80 14.11 1.04
CA SER A 21 22.82 14.28 -0.04
C SER A 21 22.79 15.75 -0.47
N GLU A 22 22.64 16.03 -1.76
CA GLU A 22 22.45 17.40 -2.27
C GLU A 22 21.26 18.10 -1.57
N GLU A 23 20.30 17.32 -1.04
CA GLU A 23 19.13 17.83 -0.30
C GLU A 23 19.48 18.45 1.05
N THR A 24 20.56 18.00 1.72
CA THR A 24 20.98 18.53 3.03
C THR A 24 22.33 19.26 2.96
N GLN A 25 23.04 19.13 1.84
CA GLN A 25 24.31 19.78 1.61
C GLN A 25 24.19 21.31 1.74
N GLY A 26 24.95 21.87 2.68
CA GLY A 26 24.96 23.32 2.94
C GLY A 26 23.87 23.82 3.89
N LEU A 27 23.02 22.92 4.42
CA LEU A 27 22.08 23.25 5.48
C LEU A 27 22.74 23.12 6.86
N THR A 28 22.38 24.02 7.76
CA THR A 28 22.72 23.89 9.18
C THR A 28 21.88 22.79 9.83
N PHE A 29 22.35 22.25 10.95
CA PHE A 29 21.60 21.27 11.74
C PHE A 29 20.17 21.73 12.10
N GLY A 30 19.98 23.03 12.35
CA GLY A 30 18.67 23.60 12.65
C GLY A 30 17.71 23.54 11.47
N GLU A 31 18.22 23.82 10.26
CA GLU A 31 17.45 23.78 9.01
C GLU A 31 17.07 22.34 8.63
N ILE A 32 18.01 21.40 8.78
CA ILE A 32 17.74 19.96 8.58
C ILE A 32 16.63 19.49 9.54
N LYS A 33 16.70 19.88 10.82
CA LYS A 33 15.66 19.53 11.79
C LYS A 33 14.29 20.11 11.42
N GLN A 34 14.24 21.36 10.96
CA GLN A 34 12.99 21.99 10.52
C GLN A 34 12.42 21.32 9.26
N GLN A 35 13.28 20.97 8.31
CA GLN A 35 12.88 20.23 7.11
C GLN A 35 12.33 18.85 7.47
N GLN A 36 13.01 18.10 8.33
CA GLN A 36 12.53 16.81 8.81
C GLN A 36 11.19 16.93 9.54
N GLN A 37 11.00 17.97 10.36
CA GLN A 37 9.72 18.21 11.03
C GLN A 37 8.58 18.43 10.02
N ARG A 38 8.81 19.23 8.98
CA ARG A 38 7.84 19.44 7.91
C ARG A 38 7.54 18.16 7.13
N ILE A 39 8.57 17.34 6.87
CA ILE A 39 8.40 16.06 6.20
C ILE A 39 7.52 15.13 7.03
N ILE A 40 7.72 15.09 8.34
CA ILE A 40 6.89 14.28 9.26
C ILE A 40 5.44 14.76 9.24
N GLU A 41 5.18 16.06 9.31
CA GLU A 41 3.82 16.62 9.25
C GLU A 41 3.07 16.23 7.96
N VAL A 42 3.77 16.25 6.82
CA VAL A 42 3.19 15.83 5.53
C VAL A 42 2.94 14.33 5.51
N GLN A 43 3.84 13.53 6.07
CA GLN A 43 3.67 12.08 6.14
C GLN A 43 2.50 11.69 7.05
N ASP A 44 2.34 12.35 8.20
CA ASP A 44 1.22 12.12 9.13
C ASP A 44 -0.12 12.40 8.43
N ALA A 45 -0.23 13.51 7.70
CA ALA A 45 -1.42 13.80 6.88
C ALA A 45 -1.64 12.74 5.78
N GLY A 46 -0.57 12.19 5.22
CA GLY A 46 -0.62 11.06 4.29
C GLY A 46 -1.15 9.78 4.94
N LEU A 47 -0.72 9.48 6.16
CA LEU A 47 -1.20 8.33 6.94
C LEU A 47 -2.68 8.45 7.28
N ASP A 48 -3.15 9.64 7.65
CA ASP A 48 -4.58 9.91 7.89
C ASP A 48 -5.42 9.69 6.63
N ALA A 49 -4.92 10.14 5.47
CA ALA A 49 -5.59 9.91 4.20
C ALA A 49 -5.66 8.41 3.85
N LEU A 50 -4.58 7.65 4.09
CA LEU A 50 -4.56 6.20 3.89
C LEU A 50 -5.52 5.49 4.85
N ALA A 51 -5.56 5.88 6.12
CA ALA A 51 -6.49 5.33 7.10
C ALA A 51 -7.95 5.54 6.67
N ALA A 52 -8.28 6.72 6.13
CA ALA A 52 -9.61 7.01 5.60
C ALA A 52 -9.99 6.11 4.40
N VAL A 53 -9.04 5.84 3.50
CA VAL A 53 -9.24 4.91 2.37
C VAL A 53 -9.48 3.49 2.86
N ILE A 54 -8.65 3.00 3.80
CA ILE A 54 -8.78 1.65 4.37
C ILE A 54 -10.14 1.49 5.06
N ASN A 55 -10.61 2.50 5.79
CA ASN A 55 -11.91 2.45 6.43
C ASN A 55 -13.05 2.31 5.41
N ARG A 56 -12.99 3.05 4.29
CA ARG A 56 -13.96 2.89 3.19
C ARG A 56 -13.90 1.50 2.58
N GLN A 57 -12.70 0.96 2.34
CA GLN A 57 -12.53 -0.41 1.84
C GLN A 57 -13.11 -1.46 2.80
N LYS A 58 -12.97 -1.27 4.11
CA LYS A 58 -13.56 -2.15 5.13
C LYS A 58 -15.09 -2.09 5.16
N ILE A 59 -15.68 -0.93 4.88
CA ILE A 59 -17.13 -0.80 4.77
C ILE A 59 -17.61 -1.52 3.50
N MET A 60 -17.01 -1.21 2.35
CA MET A 60 -17.35 -1.86 1.08
C MET A 60 -17.18 -3.38 1.15
N GLY A 61 -16.10 -3.88 1.76
CA GLY A 61 -15.89 -5.33 1.91
C GLY A 61 -16.96 -6.01 2.76
N ARG A 62 -17.50 -5.31 3.78
CA ARG A 62 -18.63 -5.81 4.57
C ARG A 62 -19.94 -5.78 3.77
N GLU A 63 -20.19 -4.70 3.04
CA GLU A 63 -21.39 -4.59 2.19
C GLU A 63 -21.41 -5.63 1.08
N ILE A 64 -20.26 -5.87 0.42
CA ILE A 64 -20.11 -6.96 -0.56
C ILE A 64 -20.36 -8.31 0.09
N GLY A 65 -19.82 -8.55 1.29
CA GLY A 65 -20.05 -9.79 2.03
C GLY A 65 -21.54 -10.01 2.36
N ASN A 66 -22.22 -8.97 2.85
CA ASN A 66 -23.65 -9.03 3.15
C ASN A 66 -24.49 -9.31 1.88
N GLU A 67 -24.22 -8.59 0.79
CA GLU A 67 -24.91 -8.79 -0.48
C GLU A 67 -24.68 -10.22 -1.03
N LEU A 68 -23.46 -10.74 -0.90
CA LEU A 68 -23.14 -12.11 -1.29
C LEU A 68 -23.93 -13.13 -0.45
N ASP A 69 -24.05 -12.92 0.86
CA ASP A 69 -24.82 -13.79 1.75
C ASP A 69 -26.33 -13.75 1.43
N GLU A 70 -26.88 -12.56 1.17
CA GLU A 70 -28.28 -12.38 0.77
C GLU A 70 -28.57 -13.06 -0.57
N GLN A 71 -27.72 -12.86 -1.59
CA GLN A 71 -27.86 -13.53 -2.89
C GLN A 71 -27.73 -15.04 -2.79
N ASN A 72 -26.85 -15.56 -1.92
CA ASN A 72 -26.72 -16.99 -1.66
C ASN A 72 -28.00 -17.56 -1.01
N GLY A 73 -28.62 -16.82 -0.09
CA GLY A 73 -29.91 -17.15 0.50
C GLY A 73 -31.03 -17.23 -0.56
N GLY A 74 -31.17 -16.19 -1.39
CA GLY A 74 -32.17 -16.15 -2.46
C GLY A 74 -31.95 -17.21 -3.54
N THR A 75 -30.69 -17.49 -3.90
CA THR A 75 -30.34 -18.58 -4.83
C THR A 75 -30.74 -19.94 -4.25
N ARG A 76 -30.51 -20.16 -2.95
CA ARG A 76 -30.92 -21.40 -2.27
C ARG A 76 -32.44 -21.57 -2.27
N ASP A 77 -33.19 -20.51 -1.95
CA ASP A 77 -34.65 -20.54 -1.91
C ASP A 77 -35.27 -20.78 -3.30
N THR A 78 -34.75 -20.13 -4.34
CA THR A 78 -35.20 -20.35 -5.72
C THR A 78 -34.93 -21.78 -6.21
N ILE A 79 -33.79 -22.38 -5.86
CA ILE A 79 -33.48 -23.78 -6.16
C ILE A 79 -34.45 -24.73 -5.43
N LEU A 80 -34.75 -24.47 -4.16
CA LEU A 80 -35.69 -25.30 -3.39
C LEU A 80 -37.12 -25.23 -3.95
N LEU A 81 -37.60 -24.03 -4.29
CA LEU A 81 -38.90 -23.83 -4.92
C LEU A 81 -39.02 -24.54 -6.28
N GLY A 82 -37.96 -24.50 -7.09
CA GLY A 82 -37.90 -25.25 -8.35
C GLY A 82 -38.02 -26.76 -8.13
N ARG A 83 -37.29 -27.32 -7.16
CA ARG A 83 -37.32 -28.76 -6.83
C ARG A 83 -38.69 -29.21 -6.29
N SER A 84 -39.34 -28.40 -5.46
CA SER A 84 -40.70 -28.70 -4.96
C SER A 84 -41.78 -28.63 -6.03
N SER A 85 -41.57 -27.83 -7.08
CA SER A 85 -42.50 -27.72 -8.22
C SER A 85 -42.37 -28.89 -9.18
N VAL A 86 -41.14 -29.39 -9.40
CA VAL A 86 -40.89 -30.64 -10.13
C VAL A 86 -41.51 -31.84 -9.39
N ASN A 87 -41.32 -31.94 -8.07
CA ASN A 87 -41.87 -33.05 -7.28
C ASN A 87 -43.41 -33.05 -7.15
N ARG A 88 -44.09 -31.95 -7.53
CA ARG A 88 -45.56 -31.83 -7.56
C ARG A 88 -46.17 -32.08 -8.94
N GLY A 89 -45.34 -32.18 -9.99
CA GLY A 89 -45.79 -32.43 -11.37
C GLY A 89 -45.97 -33.91 -11.73
N ASP A 90 -45.52 -34.83 -10.87
CA ASP A 90 -45.46 -36.27 -11.14
C ASP A 90 -46.37 -37.10 -10.19
N ASN A 91 -47.58 -36.62 -9.86
CA ASN A 91 -48.61 -37.43 -9.20
C ASN A 91 -50.03 -37.11 -9.71
#